data_AF-A0A7V9QMG4-F1
#
_entry.id   AF-A0A7V9QMG4-F1
#
_cell.length_a   1.000
_cell.length_b   1.000
_cell.length_c   1.000
_cell.angle_alpha   90.00
_cell.angle_beta   90.00
_cell.angle_gamma   90.00
#
_symmetry.space_group_name_H-M   'P 1'
#
loop_
_entity.id
_entity.type
_entity.pdbx_description
1 polymer ?
#
loop_
_entity_poly.entity_id
_entity_poly.type
_entity_poly.pdbx_seq_one_letter_code
_entity_poly.pdbx_strand_id
1 'polypeptide(L)'
;MIYTTLAADSMQATVMLAKLGVQHVVLRGFDDEPSRFRLMLDQLPAARLSDSVLQHVLPYLHDVPAMFVRAVTRLFEAPQEFEDVEDLARMAGMTRRSLDRWFERRGLSSARTMILVARLTRAKHYMGDPGFLLEDIAKKLGYSSIRVFARQVRTATGMTPSTMRSAFTREEFTLRMAALVCRPGDVSGESEQALNE
;
A
#
# COMPACT_ATOMS: atom_id res chain seq x y z
N MET A 1 5.47 1.56 -17.04
CA MET A 1 4.67 1.68 -18.27
C MET A 1 5.56 2.21 -19.37
N ILE A 2 5.45 1.67 -20.59
CA ILE A 2 6.17 2.15 -21.77
C ILE A 2 5.15 2.57 -22.83
N TYR A 3 5.39 3.71 -23.47
CA TYR A 3 4.65 4.16 -24.65
C TYR A 3 5.57 4.05 -25.86
N THR A 4 5.18 3.27 -26.87
CA THR A 4 6.06 2.96 -28.01
C THR A 4 5.29 2.75 -29.30
N THR A 5 5.97 2.73 -30.44
CA THR A 5 5.39 2.39 -31.75
C THR A 5 5.46 0.89 -32.00
N LEU A 6 4.57 0.37 -32.85
CA LEU A 6 4.63 -1.02 -33.32
C LEU A 6 5.71 -1.16 -34.42
N ALA A 7 6.97 -1.22 -34.02
CA ALA A 7 8.13 -1.47 -34.88
C ALA A 7 8.96 -2.64 -34.33
N ALA A 8 9.69 -3.35 -35.20
CA ALA A 8 10.43 -4.56 -34.82
C ALA A 8 11.42 -4.31 -33.67
N ASP A 9 12.22 -3.24 -33.74
CA ASP A 9 13.19 -2.88 -32.72
C ASP A 9 12.51 -2.48 -31.40
N SER A 10 11.39 -1.78 -31.50
CA SER A 10 10.57 -1.38 -30.35
C SER A 10 9.93 -2.57 -29.63
N MET A 11 9.54 -3.60 -30.38
CA MET A 11 8.97 -4.83 -29.82
C MET A 11 10.02 -5.67 -29.09
N GLN A 12 11.25 -5.74 -29.62
CA GLN A 12 12.36 -6.39 -28.92
C GLN A 12 12.66 -5.70 -27.57
N ALA A 13 12.75 -4.36 -27.57
CA ALA A 13 12.95 -3.59 -26.34
C ALA A 13 11.78 -3.78 -25.34
N THR A 14 10.55 -3.86 -25.85
CA THR A 14 9.36 -4.10 -25.02
C THR A 14 9.41 -5.45 -24.32
N VAL A 15 9.79 -6.52 -25.04
CA VAL A 15 9.94 -7.86 -24.45
C VAL A 15 11.06 -7.90 -23.41
N MET A 16 12.17 -7.20 -23.65
CA MET A 16 13.26 -7.08 -22.68
C MET A 16 12.79 -6.38 -21.40
N LEU A 17 12.08 -5.27 -21.53
CA LEU A 17 11.58 -4.51 -20.39
C LEU A 17 10.44 -5.23 -19.66
N ALA A 18 9.64 -6.04 -20.36
CA ALA A 18 8.66 -6.92 -19.73
C ALA A 18 9.32 -7.93 -18.78
N LYS A 19 10.47 -8.51 -19.17
CA LYS A 19 11.27 -9.38 -18.29
C LYS A 19 11.86 -8.64 -17.08
N LEU A 20 11.98 -7.31 -17.15
CA LEU A 20 12.41 -6.44 -16.05
C LEU A 20 11.24 -5.90 -15.21
N GLY A 21 10.03 -6.44 -15.40
CA GLY A 21 8.87 -6.10 -14.56
C GLY A 21 8.01 -4.95 -15.10
N VAL A 22 8.23 -4.49 -16.33
CA VAL A 22 7.27 -3.56 -16.95
C VAL A 22 6.01 -4.31 -17.37
N GLN A 23 4.92 -4.08 -16.66
CA GLN A 23 3.65 -4.80 -16.87
C GLN A 23 2.68 -4.10 -17.85
N HIS A 24 2.97 -2.87 -18.24
CA HIS A 24 2.06 -2.06 -19.06
C HIS A 24 2.78 -1.43 -20.25
N VAL A 25 2.29 -1.73 -21.45
CA VAL A 25 2.78 -1.23 -22.74
C VAL A 25 1.59 -0.57 -23.44
N VAL A 26 1.79 0.62 -23.97
CA VAL A 26 0.80 1.35 -24.77
C VAL A 26 1.39 1.57 -26.16
N LEU A 27 0.72 1.05 -27.18
CA LEU A 27 1.15 1.19 -28.57
C LEU A 27 0.54 2.45 -29.19
N ARG A 28 1.41 3.32 -29.72
CA ARG A 28 1.03 4.55 -30.43
C ARG A 28 0.17 4.21 -31.65
N GLY A 29 -1.00 4.83 -31.75
CA GLY A 29 -1.97 4.63 -32.83
C GLY A 29 -2.82 3.36 -32.70
N PHE A 30 -2.67 2.59 -31.62
CA PHE A 30 -3.44 1.37 -31.37
C PHE A 30 -4.14 1.40 -30.01
N ASP A 31 -3.39 1.70 -28.94
CA ASP A 31 -3.89 1.66 -27.56
C ASP A 31 -3.97 3.06 -26.91
N ASP A 32 -3.66 4.12 -27.66
CA ASP A 32 -3.45 5.48 -27.14
C ASP A 32 -4.67 6.41 -27.29
N GLU A 33 -5.86 5.83 -27.39
CA GLU A 33 -7.12 6.56 -27.27
C GLU A 33 -7.11 7.37 -25.96
N PRO A 34 -7.31 8.70 -25.98
CA PRO A 34 -7.13 9.56 -24.81
C PRO A 34 -7.88 9.10 -23.56
N SER A 35 -9.12 8.61 -23.71
CA SER A 35 -9.97 8.11 -22.63
C SER A 35 -9.39 6.84 -21.99
N ARG A 36 -8.97 5.89 -22.81
CA ARG A 36 -8.44 4.58 -22.40
C ARG A 36 -7.02 4.68 -21.87
N PHE A 37 -6.21 5.54 -22.46
CA PHE A 37 -4.85 5.85 -21.99
C PHE A 37 -4.90 6.55 -20.63
N ARG A 38 -5.83 7.50 -20.45
CA ARG A 38 -6.05 8.12 -19.15
C ARG A 38 -6.52 7.12 -18.10
N LEU A 39 -7.45 6.23 -18.46
CA LEU A 39 -7.88 5.13 -17.59
C LEU A 39 -6.72 4.18 -17.21
N MET A 40 -5.81 3.85 -18.14
CA MET A 40 -4.59 3.08 -17.85
C MET A 40 -3.62 3.85 -16.94
N LEU A 41 -3.41 5.14 -17.20
CA LEU A 41 -2.62 6.03 -16.35
C LEU A 41 -3.19 6.17 -14.94
N ASP A 42 -4.52 6.18 -14.81
CA ASP A 42 -5.25 6.25 -13.55
C ASP A 42 -5.35 4.88 -12.84
N GLN A 43 -5.03 3.78 -13.51
CA GLN A 43 -4.84 2.44 -12.92
C GLN A 43 -3.39 2.19 -12.44
N LEU A 44 -2.40 2.87 -13.01
CA LEU A 44 -1.00 2.92 -12.54
C LEU A 44 -0.70 3.64 -11.18
N PRO A 45 -1.59 4.41 -10.50
CA PRO A 45 -1.32 5.07 -9.21
C PRO A 45 -1.66 4.23 -7.98
N ALA A 46 -2.28 3.06 -8.13
CA ALA A 46 -2.72 2.24 -7.02
C ALA A 46 -1.55 1.67 -6.20
N ALA A 47 -0.43 1.43 -6.88
CA ALA A 47 0.85 1.09 -6.29
C ALA A 47 1.45 2.31 -5.58
N ARG A 48 1.55 3.48 -6.23
CA ARG A 48 2.32 4.62 -5.69
C ARG A 48 1.97 5.06 -4.26
N LEU A 49 0.70 5.23 -3.89
CA LEU A 49 0.38 5.71 -2.54
C LEU A 49 0.61 4.59 -1.49
N SER A 50 0.23 3.35 -1.79
CA SER A 50 0.55 2.19 -0.94
C SER A 50 2.07 2.00 -0.81
N ASP A 51 2.79 2.09 -1.93
CA ASP A 51 4.25 1.99 -2.02
C ASP A 51 4.91 3.12 -1.23
N SER A 52 4.41 4.35 -1.32
CA SER A 52 4.95 5.47 -0.55
C SER A 52 4.80 5.25 0.96
N VAL A 53 3.65 4.74 1.43
CA VAL A 53 3.50 4.39 2.85
C VAL A 53 4.40 3.21 3.21
N LEU A 54 4.47 2.18 2.36
CA LEU A 54 5.34 1.02 2.57
C LEU A 54 6.83 1.42 2.62
N GLN A 55 7.27 2.41 1.83
CA GLN A 55 8.64 2.94 1.87
C GLN A 55 8.99 3.55 3.22
N HIS A 56 8.02 4.08 3.98
CA HIS A 56 8.24 4.53 5.36
C HIS A 56 8.26 3.38 6.37
N VAL A 57 7.64 2.25 6.05
CA VAL A 57 7.60 1.05 6.92
C VAL A 57 8.83 0.16 6.71
N LEU A 58 9.32 0.01 5.48
CA LEU A 58 10.44 -0.87 5.11
C LEU A 58 11.70 -0.69 5.99
N PRO A 59 12.12 0.53 6.39
CA PRO A 59 13.25 0.70 7.29
C PRO A 59 13.10 0.00 8.65
N TYR A 60 11.86 -0.25 9.11
CA TYR A 60 11.58 -0.97 10.35
C TYR A 60 11.51 -2.49 10.16
N LEU A 61 11.64 -2.97 8.91
CA LEU A 61 11.55 -4.39 8.57
C LEU A 61 12.91 -5.04 8.31
N HIS A 62 14.01 -4.43 8.77
CA HIS A 62 15.33 -5.08 8.79
C HIS A 62 15.36 -6.20 9.84
N ASP A 63 16.18 -7.24 9.61
CA ASP A 63 16.40 -8.36 10.53
C ASP A 63 15.12 -9.06 11.04
N VAL A 64 14.07 -9.07 10.22
CA VAL A 64 12.85 -9.86 10.45
C VAL A 64 12.79 -11.05 9.48
N PRO A 65 12.01 -12.10 9.77
CA PRO A 65 11.84 -13.22 8.85
C PRO A 65 11.32 -12.76 7.47
N ALA A 66 11.85 -13.33 6.39
CA ALA A 66 11.45 -12.96 5.02
C ALA A 66 9.93 -13.07 4.78
N MET A 67 9.29 -14.06 5.40
CA MET A 67 7.82 -14.22 5.33
C MET A 67 7.06 -13.09 6.01
N PHE A 68 7.60 -12.47 7.06
CA PHE A 68 7.02 -11.29 7.69
C PHE A 68 7.05 -10.10 6.73
N VAL A 69 8.21 -9.82 6.10
CA VAL A 69 8.34 -8.76 5.10
C VAL A 69 7.35 -8.99 3.96
N ARG A 70 7.32 -10.22 3.41
CA ARG A 70 6.40 -10.59 2.32
C ARG A 70 4.94 -10.40 2.69
N ALA A 71 4.54 -10.74 3.91
CA ALA A 71 3.18 -10.56 4.40
C ALA A 71 2.81 -9.06 4.51
N VAL A 72 3.72 -8.22 5.04
CA VAL A 72 3.50 -6.77 5.13
C VAL A 72 3.44 -6.13 3.73
N THR A 73 4.36 -6.49 2.83
CA THR A 73 4.33 -6.00 1.44
C THR A 73 3.01 -6.39 0.77
N ARG A 74 2.60 -7.66 0.88
CA ARG A 74 1.34 -8.12 0.29
C ARG A 74 0.12 -7.39 0.85
N LEU A 75 0.14 -7.08 2.14
CA LEU A 75 -0.92 -6.31 2.78
C LEU A 75 -1.10 -4.92 2.14
N PHE A 76 -0.02 -4.23 1.77
CA PHE A 76 -0.10 -2.93 1.10
C PHE A 76 -0.49 -3.04 -0.39
N GLU A 77 -0.11 -4.13 -1.06
CA GLU A 77 -0.51 -4.42 -2.44
C GLU A 77 -2.00 -4.77 -2.55
N ALA A 78 -2.48 -5.63 -1.67
CA ALA A 78 -3.77 -6.30 -1.75
C ALA A 78 -4.46 -6.42 -0.38
N PRO A 79 -4.83 -5.29 0.27
CA PRO A 79 -5.37 -5.30 1.62
C PRO A 79 -6.72 -6.02 1.77
N GLN A 80 -7.45 -6.21 0.67
CA GLN A 80 -8.70 -6.96 0.64
C GLN A 80 -8.52 -8.48 0.84
N GLU A 81 -7.29 -9.00 0.71
CA GLU A 81 -6.98 -10.43 0.94
C GLU A 81 -6.86 -10.78 2.42
N PHE A 82 -6.82 -9.78 3.30
CA PHE A 82 -6.66 -9.94 4.74
C PHE A 82 -7.93 -9.46 5.42
N GLU A 83 -8.78 -10.37 5.89
CA GLU A 83 -10.00 -9.99 6.60
C GLU A 83 -9.67 -9.51 8.02
N ASP A 84 -8.72 -10.19 8.66
CA ASP A 84 -8.27 -9.93 10.02
C ASP A 84 -6.77 -10.12 10.24
N VAL A 85 -6.36 -10.08 11.51
CA VAL A 85 -4.95 -10.22 11.93
C VAL A 85 -4.47 -11.67 11.80
N GLU A 86 -5.35 -12.66 11.88
CA GLU A 86 -4.97 -14.07 11.73
C GLU A 86 -4.57 -14.38 10.30
N ASP A 87 -5.19 -13.77 9.29
CA ASP A 87 -4.76 -13.92 7.90
C ASP A 87 -3.34 -13.41 7.68
N LEU A 88 -3.02 -12.26 8.28
CA LEU A 88 -1.68 -11.69 8.21
C LEU A 88 -0.65 -12.57 8.93
N ALA A 89 -1.01 -13.08 10.11
CA ALA A 89 -0.17 -13.99 10.87
C ALA A 89 0.10 -15.30 10.09
N ARG A 90 -0.95 -15.87 9.50
CA ARG A 90 -0.87 -17.08 8.67
C ARG A 90 0.03 -16.86 7.47
N MET A 91 -0.11 -15.74 6.77
CA MET A 91 0.76 -15.41 5.64
C MET A 91 2.22 -15.20 6.06
N ALA A 92 2.45 -14.63 7.24
CA ALA A 92 3.79 -14.48 7.81
C ALA A 92 4.40 -15.79 8.32
N GLY A 93 3.63 -16.89 8.37
CA GLY A 93 4.04 -18.16 8.96
C GLY A 93 4.17 -18.09 10.49
N MET A 94 3.34 -17.27 11.14
CA MET A 94 3.42 -16.96 12.56
C MET A 94 2.09 -17.16 13.26
N THR A 95 2.14 -17.32 14.60
CA THR A 95 0.96 -17.10 15.43
C THR A 95 0.71 -15.59 15.55
N ARG A 96 -0.54 -15.19 15.81
CA ARG A 96 -0.87 -13.78 16.09
C ARG A 96 -0.03 -13.17 17.21
N ARG A 97 0.23 -13.91 18.29
CA ARG A 97 1.08 -13.45 19.40
C ARG A 97 2.52 -13.19 18.95
N SER A 98 3.07 -14.06 18.11
CA SER A 98 4.42 -13.87 17.54
C SER A 98 4.45 -12.67 16.60
N LEU A 99 3.42 -12.51 15.78
CA LEU A 99 3.26 -11.37 14.88
C LEU A 99 3.25 -10.05 15.67
N ASP A 100 2.34 -9.89 16.64
CA ASP A 100 2.24 -8.67 17.44
C ASP A 100 3.56 -8.33 18.15
N ARG A 101 4.29 -9.34 18.64
CA ARG A 101 5.62 -9.15 19.25
C ARG A 101 6.65 -8.64 18.26
N TRP A 102 6.61 -9.09 17.01
CA TRP A 102 7.51 -8.57 15.97
C TRP A 102 7.20 -7.13 15.61
N PHE A 103 5.92 -6.76 15.50
CA PHE A 103 5.52 -5.37 15.32
C PHE A 103 6.03 -4.49 16.48
N GLU A 104 5.82 -4.91 17.72
CA GLU A 104 6.28 -4.18 18.91
C GLU A 104 7.81 -4.03 18.95
N ARG A 105 8.56 -5.12 18.75
CA ARG A 105 10.03 -5.11 18.73
C ARG A 105 10.62 -4.20 17.66
N ARG A 106 9.87 -3.94 16.58
CA ARG A 106 10.30 -3.07 15.48
C ARG A 106 9.75 -1.65 15.58
N GLY A 107 9.18 -1.26 16.73
CA GLY A 107 8.61 0.09 16.89
C GLY A 107 7.40 0.35 15.98
N LEU A 108 6.74 -0.71 15.51
CA LEU A 108 5.54 -0.60 14.69
C LEU A 108 4.29 -0.67 15.58
N SER A 109 3.24 0.03 15.14
CA SER A 109 1.90 -0.10 15.67
C SER A 109 1.34 -1.52 15.45
N SER A 110 0.27 -1.88 16.17
CA SER A 110 -0.33 -3.21 16.08
C SER A 110 -0.65 -3.67 14.64
N ALA A 111 -0.67 -4.98 14.41
CA ALA A 111 -1.06 -5.57 13.13
C ALA A 111 -2.44 -5.07 12.63
N ARG A 112 -3.37 -4.82 13.56
CA ARG A 112 -4.69 -4.24 13.25
C ARG A 112 -4.58 -2.83 12.69
N THR A 113 -3.70 -1.99 13.24
CA THR A 113 -3.42 -0.65 12.74
C THR A 113 -2.76 -0.71 11.37
N MET A 114 -1.87 -1.68 11.15
CA MET A 114 -1.23 -1.90 9.84
C MET A 114 -2.27 -2.22 8.76
N ILE A 115 -3.20 -3.16 9.03
CA ILE A 115 -4.29 -3.50 8.09
C ILE A 115 -5.18 -2.29 7.81
N LEU A 116 -5.54 -1.53 8.86
CA LEU A 116 -6.31 -0.31 8.72
C LEU A 116 -5.63 0.68 7.79
N VAL A 117 -4.34 0.96 8.00
CA VAL A 117 -3.59 1.92 7.20
C VAL A 117 -3.49 1.44 5.74
N ALA A 118 -3.17 0.17 5.50
CA ALA A 118 -3.16 -0.38 4.15
C ALA A 118 -4.51 -0.21 3.42
N ARG A 119 -5.63 -0.53 4.10
CA ARG A 119 -6.99 -0.33 3.55
C ARG A 119 -7.29 1.13 3.27
N LEU A 120 -6.98 2.05 4.18
CA LEU A 120 -7.24 3.48 4.00
C LEU A 120 -6.40 4.10 2.90
N THR A 121 -5.16 3.64 2.75
CA THR A 121 -4.25 4.06 1.69
C THR A 121 -4.80 3.64 0.34
N ARG A 122 -5.29 2.40 0.24
CA ARG A 122 -5.98 1.94 -0.96
C ARG A 122 -7.32 2.66 -1.20
N ALA A 123 -8.07 2.97 -0.15
CA ALA A 123 -9.31 3.73 -0.24
C ALA A 123 -9.08 5.13 -0.81
N LYS A 124 -8.07 5.86 -0.33
CA LYS A 124 -7.73 7.19 -0.82
C LYS A 124 -7.37 7.19 -2.30
N HIS A 125 -6.71 6.13 -2.77
CA HIS A 125 -6.46 5.94 -4.19
C HIS A 125 -7.77 5.78 -4.98
N TYR A 126 -8.68 4.87 -4.59
CA TYR A 126 -9.96 4.70 -5.29
C TYR A 126 -10.84 5.95 -5.25
N MET A 127 -10.76 6.75 -4.18
CA MET A 127 -11.48 8.02 -4.08
C MET A 127 -10.99 9.10 -5.05
N GLY A 128 -9.79 8.95 -5.63
CA GLY A 128 -9.26 9.87 -6.64
C GLY A 128 -9.99 9.77 -7.98
N ASP A 129 -10.68 8.67 -8.24
CA ASP A 129 -11.52 8.49 -9.42
C ASP A 129 -12.99 8.85 -9.07
N PRO A 130 -13.56 9.89 -9.70
CA PRO A 130 -14.93 10.34 -9.45
C PRO A 130 -16.00 9.26 -9.68
N GLY A 131 -15.71 8.25 -10.50
CA GLY A 131 -16.62 7.16 -10.83
C GLY A 131 -16.84 6.15 -9.71
N PHE A 132 -15.98 6.13 -8.68
CA PHE A 132 -16.17 5.20 -7.55
C PHE A 132 -17.09 5.78 -6.49
N LEU A 133 -18.18 5.05 -6.21
CA LEU A 133 -19.03 5.31 -5.04
C LEU A 133 -18.33 4.80 -3.76
N LEU A 134 -18.57 5.49 -2.64
CA LEU A 134 -17.98 5.12 -1.35
C LEU A 134 -18.40 3.71 -0.90
N GLU A 135 -19.60 3.27 -1.28
CA GLU A 135 -20.09 1.92 -0.99
C GLU A 135 -19.29 0.85 -1.75
N ASP A 136 -19.00 1.09 -3.02
CA ASP A 136 -18.20 0.17 -3.85
C ASP A 136 -16.77 0.10 -3.35
N ILE A 137 -16.19 1.23 -2.92
CA ILE A 137 -14.87 1.28 -2.28
C ILE A 137 -14.86 0.42 -1.02
N ALA A 138 -15.87 0.54 -0.16
CA ALA A 138 -15.95 -0.26 1.07
C ALA A 138 -16.02 -1.76 0.74
N LYS A 139 -16.90 -2.17 -0.19
CA LYS A 139 -17.01 -3.58 -0.62
C LYS A 139 -15.69 -4.10 -1.21
N LYS A 140 -15.05 -3.32 -2.08
CA LYS A 140 -13.79 -3.67 -2.75
C LYS A 140 -12.62 -3.84 -1.78
N LEU A 141 -12.67 -3.20 -0.61
CA LEU A 141 -11.67 -3.29 0.46
C LEU A 141 -12.00 -4.34 1.52
N GLY A 142 -13.03 -5.17 1.30
CA GLY A 142 -13.41 -6.25 2.22
C GLY A 142 -14.18 -5.78 3.46
N TYR A 143 -14.80 -4.59 3.42
CA TYR A 143 -15.67 -4.16 4.53
C TYR A 143 -17.06 -4.78 4.42
N SER A 144 -17.56 -5.30 5.54
CA SER A 144 -18.92 -5.83 5.65
C SER A 144 -20.02 -4.78 5.45
N SER A 145 -19.71 -3.50 5.67
CA SER A 145 -20.61 -2.39 5.37
C SER A 145 -19.90 -1.04 5.26
N ILE A 146 -20.53 -0.11 4.55
CA ILE A 146 -20.09 1.29 4.48
C ILE A 146 -20.03 1.95 5.86
N ARG A 147 -20.86 1.55 6.82
CA ARG A 147 -20.87 2.09 8.19
C ARG A 147 -19.58 1.73 8.94
N VAL A 148 -19.12 0.48 8.80
CA VAL A 148 -17.85 0.02 9.41
C VAL A 148 -16.67 0.75 8.79
N PHE A 149 -16.66 0.88 7.46
CA PHE A 149 -15.65 1.65 6.74
C PHE A 149 -15.61 3.12 7.21
N ALA A 150 -16.76 3.79 7.25
CA ALA A 150 -16.86 5.19 7.68
C ALA A 150 -16.38 5.41 9.11
N ARG A 151 -16.69 4.48 10.02
CA ARG A 151 -16.18 4.52 11.40
C ARG A 151 -14.66 4.44 11.43
N GLN A 152 -14.07 3.50 10.69
CA GLN A 152 -12.61 3.34 10.65
C GLN A 152 -11.90 4.55 10.03
N VAL A 153 -12.44 5.11 8.95
CA VAL A 153 -11.94 6.37 8.37
C VAL A 153 -11.96 7.47 9.42
N ARG A 154 -13.08 7.65 10.13
CA ARG A 154 -13.20 8.69 11.16
C ARG A 154 -12.24 8.49 12.32
N THR A 155 -12.07 7.25 12.79
CA THR A 155 -11.12 6.94 13.87
C THR A 155 -9.69 7.24 13.46
N ALA A 156 -9.28 6.93 12.23
CA ALA A 156 -7.91 7.13 11.78
C ALA A 156 -7.59 8.57 11.35
N THR A 157 -8.57 9.27 10.76
CA THR A 157 -8.35 10.57 10.09
C THR A 157 -9.03 11.75 10.77
N GLY A 158 -9.99 11.50 11.66
CA GLY A 158 -10.85 12.51 12.29
C GLY A 158 -12.03 12.97 11.44
N MET A 159 -12.17 12.49 10.20
CA MET A 159 -13.17 13.00 9.24
C MET A 159 -14.02 11.88 8.61
N THR A 160 -15.06 12.28 7.86
CA THR A 160 -15.90 11.31 7.13
C THR A 160 -15.22 10.85 5.83
N PRO A 161 -15.60 9.70 5.24
CA PRO A 161 -15.09 9.29 3.93
C PRO A 161 -15.33 10.30 2.82
N SER A 162 -16.49 10.98 2.83
CA SER A 162 -16.81 12.01 1.85
C SER A 162 -15.86 13.21 1.96
N THR A 163 -15.56 13.66 3.18
CA THR A 163 -14.58 14.72 3.42
C THR A 163 -13.17 14.27 3.03
N MET A 164 -12.79 13.03 3.35
CA MET A 164 -11.48 12.47 3.03
C MET A 164 -11.20 12.43 1.51
N ARG A 165 -12.24 12.31 0.68
CA ARG A 165 -12.11 12.30 -0.79
C ARG A 165 -11.38 13.53 -1.31
N SER A 166 -11.78 14.73 -0.87
CA SER A 166 -11.18 16.01 -1.27
C SER A 166 -10.12 16.51 -0.29
N ALA A 167 -10.03 15.95 0.91
CA ALA A 167 -9.02 16.33 1.90
C ALA A 167 -7.65 15.68 1.62
N PHE A 168 -6.59 16.38 2.01
CA PHE A 168 -5.19 16.00 1.91
C PHE A 168 -4.62 15.88 0.50
N THR A 169 -3.42 16.42 0.33
CA THR A 169 -2.53 16.03 -0.77
C THR A 169 -2.08 14.58 -0.59
N ARG A 170 -1.54 13.97 -1.66
CA ARG A 170 -0.99 12.61 -1.60
C ARG A 170 0.12 12.49 -0.55
N GLU A 171 0.97 13.51 -0.49
CA GLU A 171 2.11 13.58 0.43
C GLU A 171 1.65 13.70 1.88
N GLU A 172 0.74 14.63 2.18
CA GLU A 172 0.15 14.79 3.53
C GLU A 172 -0.51 13.51 4.02
N PHE A 173 -1.25 12.83 3.12
CA PHE A 173 -1.90 11.58 3.46
C PHE A 173 -0.88 10.47 3.74
N THR A 174 0.18 10.38 2.93
CA THR A 174 1.28 9.42 3.12
C THR A 174 1.93 9.60 4.48
N LEU A 175 2.35 10.84 4.81
CA LEU A 175 3.00 11.15 6.08
C LEU A 175 2.10 10.83 7.28
N ARG A 176 0.81 11.16 7.19
CA ARG A 176 -0.16 10.83 8.24
C ARG A 176 -0.32 9.33 8.43
N MET A 177 -0.42 8.56 7.33
CA MET A 177 -0.52 7.10 7.39
C MET A 177 0.75 6.49 7.95
N ALA A 178 1.93 6.93 7.50
CA ALA A 178 3.22 6.49 8.03
C ALA A 178 3.32 6.74 9.54
N ALA A 179 2.90 7.92 10.02
CA ALA A 179 2.91 8.26 11.44
C ALA A 179 1.95 7.41 12.30
N LEU A 180 0.87 6.86 11.72
CA LEU A 180 -0.01 5.93 12.43
C LEU A 180 0.62 4.54 12.59
N VAL A 181 1.47 4.15 11.65
CA VAL A 181 2.09 2.81 11.61
C VAL A 181 3.42 2.79 12.33
N CYS A 182 4.25 3.80 12.15
CA CYS A 182 5.57 3.91 12.75
C CYS A 182 5.41 4.67 14.07
N ARG A 183 5.67 4.01 15.20
CA ARG A 183 5.66 4.70 16.49
C ARG A 183 6.91 5.58 16.59
N PRO A 184 6.78 6.89 16.88
CA PRO A 184 7.92 7.72 17.19
C PRO A 184 8.43 7.36 18.59
N GLY A 185 9.30 6.36 18.67
CA GLY A 185 9.94 5.89 19.91
C GLY A 185 10.39 4.44 19.75
N ASP A 186 11.69 4.19 19.93
CA ASP A 186 12.41 2.89 19.83
C ASP A 186 12.95 2.46 18.46
N VAL A 187 13.69 3.36 17.80
CA VAL A 187 14.90 2.95 17.08
C VAL A 187 16.10 3.18 18.01
N SER A 188 16.10 2.48 19.15
CA SER A 188 17.18 2.52 20.16
C SER A 188 17.67 1.08 20.35
N GLY A 189 18.57 0.66 19.47
CA GLY A 189 19.24 -0.62 19.59
C GLY A 189 20.17 -0.81 18.41
N GLU A 190 21.47 -0.83 18.69
CA GLU A 190 22.58 -1.13 17.75
C GLU A 190 23.18 0.07 17.00
N SER A 191 24.01 0.85 17.70
CA SER A 191 25.33 1.35 17.21
C SER A 191 26.15 2.07 18.31
N GLU A 192 26.21 1.57 19.54
CA GLU A 192 27.08 2.16 20.58
C GLU A 192 27.84 1.11 21.44
N GLN A 193 28.22 -0.01 20.84
CA GLN A 193 29.16 -0.99 21.42
C GLN A 193 30.13 -1.52 20.35
N ALA A 194 30.94 -0.64 19.78
CA ALA A 194 32.13 -1.01 19.00
C ALA A 194 33.26 0.04 19.11
N LEU A 195 33.38 0.69 20.27
CA LEU A 195 34.52 1.55 20.59
C LEU A 195 34.83 1.51 22.09
N ASN A 196 35.18 0.32 22.57
CA ASN A 196 36.02 0.11 23.75
C ASN A 196 36.31 -1.38 23.86
N GLU A 197 37.33 -1.83 23.15
CA GLU A 197 38.21 -2.96 23.50
C GLU A 197 39.50 -2.85 22.68
#